data_AF-W7RU63-F1
#
_entry.id   AF-W7RU63-F1
#
_cell.length_a   1.000
_cell.length_b   1.000
_cell.length_c   1.000
_cell.angle_alpha   90.00
_cell.angle_beta   90.00
_cell.angle_gamma   90.00
#
_symmetry.space_group_name_H-M   'P 1'
#
loop_
_entity.id
_entity.type
_entity.pdbx_description
1 polymer ?
#
loop_
_entity_poly.entity_id
_entity_poly.type
_entity_poly.pdbx_seq_one_letter_code
_entity_poly.pdbx_strand_id
1 'polypeptide(L)'
;MWETKFAKEGLTFDDVLLVPAHSEVLPKDVDLSVQLTPKIKLNIPMISAGMDTVTESKMAIAMARQGGIGIIHKNMGIDEQAEQVEKVKRSENGVITNPFFLTPTHQVFDAEHLMGKYRISGVPIVDSMENQKLVGIITNRDLRFISDYSLKIEDVMTKEDLITAPVGTTLEDAEKILQQYKIEKLPIVDEEGRLTGLITIKDIEKVIEFPNAAKDTHGRLLVGAAVGVSKDTMVRIEKLVEAQVDIVVIDTAHGHSEGVLQTIRSIRETYPELEIIAGNVATAEGARALFEAGADVVKVGIGPGSICTTRVVAG
;
A
#
# COMPACT_ATOMS: atom_id res chain seq x y z
N MET A 1 44.79 -4.55 13.07
CA MET A 1 43.68 -5.52 13.23
C MET A 1 43.83 -6.42 14.45
N TRP A 2 45.01 -7.01 14.72
CA TRP A 2 45.19 -7.91 15.87
C TRP A 2 45.02 -7.20 17.23
N GLU A 3 45.65 -6.03 17.40
CA GLU A 3 45.66 -5.29 18.66
C GLU A 3 44.27 -4.76 19.08
N THR A 4 43.38 -4.54 18.12
CA THR A 4 42.05 -3.96 18.34
C THR A 4 40.93 -5.00 18.43
N LYS A 5 41.26 -6.30 18.44
CA LYS A 5 40.29 -7.40 18.29
C LYS A 5 39.18 -7.40 19.36
N PHE A 6 39.52 -7.04 20.60
CA PHE A 6 38.60 -7.03 21.75
C PHE A 6 38.34 -5.61 22.28
N ALA A 7 38.64 -4.58 21.49
CA ALA A 7 38.55 -3.19 21.94
C ALA A 7 37.12 -2.63 21.93
N LYS A 8 36.17 -3.30 21.27
CA LYS A 8 34.78 -2.84 21.14
C LYS A 8 33.91 -3.41 22.26
N GLU A 9 33.05 -2.57 22.78
CA GLU A 9 31.96 -2.94 23.67
C GLU A 9 30.62 -2.80 22.93
N GLY A 10 29.58 -3.46 23.43
CA GLY A 10 28.22 -3.37 22.90
C GLY A 10 27.22 -3.34 24.03
N LEU A 11 26.11 -2.64 23.81
CA LEU A 11 24.99 -2.54 24.73
C LEU A 11 23.72 -3.04 24.02
N THR A 12 22.79 -3.63 24.76
CA THR A 12 21.44 -3.98 24.33
C THR A 12 20.39 -3.18 25.11
N PHE A 13 19.11 -3.37 24.80
CA PHE A 13 18.00 -2.63 25.41
C PHE A 13 17.99 -2.70 26.94
N ASP A 14 18.26 -3.88 27.50
CA ASP A 14 18.20 -4.10 28.96
C ASP A 14 19.42 -3.56 29.72
N ASP A 15 20.47 -3.13 29.02
CA ASP A 15 21.68 -2.58 29.66
C ASP A 15 21.51 -1.11 30.07
N VAL A 16 20.45 -0.43 29.62
CA VAL A 16 20.28 1.03 29.75
C VAL A 16 18.86 1.45 30.16
N LEU A 17 18.74 2.65 30.72
CA LEU A 17 17.48 3.34 30.97
C LEU A 17 17.54 4.77 30.42
N LEU A 18 16.40 5.32 29.99
CA LEU A 18 16.29 6.74 29.62
C LEU A 18 16.21 7.61 30.87
N VAL A 19 17.01 8.67 30.93
CA VAL A 19 17.00 9.63 32.05
C VAL A 19 15.82 10.59 31.90
N PRO A 20 14.91 10.69 32.88
CA PRO A 20 13.82 11.67 32.84
C PRO A 20 14.35 13.11 32.79
N ALA A 21 13.70 13.98 32.01
CA ALA A 21 14.01 15.41 31.89
C ALA A 21 12.76 16.27 32.10
N HIS A 22 12.95 17.58 32.28
CA HIS A 22 11.84 18.54 32.35
C HIS A 22 11.00 18.49 31.06
N SER A 23 9.68 18.38 31.19
CA SER A 23 8.74 18.33 30.05
C SER A 23 7.62 19.35 30.23
N GLU A 24 7.37 20.13 29.19
CA GLU A 24 6.23 21.05 29.09
C GLU A 24 5.07 20.46 28.26
N VAL A 25 5.28 19.26 27.68
CA VAL A 25 4.30 18.56 26.85
C VAL A 25 3.69 17.38 27.60
N LEU A 26 2.38 17.19 27.42
CA LEU A 26 1.68 16.01 27.95
C LEU A 26 1.77 14.86 26.94
N PRO A 27 1.81 13.58 27.39
CA PRO A 27 1.96 12.44 26.48
C PRO A 27 0.96 12.35 25.34
N LYS A 28 -0.30 12.79 25.56
CA LYS A 28 -1.37 12.78 24.55
C LYS A 28 -1.18 13.81 23.43
N ASP A 29 -0.33 14.82 23.67
CA ASP A 29 -0.09 15.95 22.77
C ASP A 29 1.24 15.77 22.01
N VAL A 30 1.93 14.63 22.19
CA VAL A 30 3.18 14.30 21.48
C VAL A 30 2.87 13.83 20.07
N ASP A 31 3.53 14.43 19.08
CA ASP A 31 3.51 13.95 17.70
C ASP A 31 4.47 12.77 17.52
N LEU A 32 3.94 11.63 17.08
CA LEU A 32 4.69 10.41 16.79
C LEU A 32 5.06 10.27 15.31
N SER A 33 4.67 11.24 14.47
CA SER A 33 4.91 11.17 13.05
C SER A 33 6.41 11.21 12.71
N VAL A 34 6.79 10.45 11.69
CA VAL A 34 8.17 10.32 11.23
C VAL A 34 8.21 10.37 9.72
N GLN A 35 9.15 11.16 9.19
CA GLN A 35 9.48 11.16 7.77
C GLN A 35 10.47 10.02 7.52
N LEU A 36 10.00 8.90 6.96
CA LEU A 36 10.86 7.74 6.66
C LEU A 36 11.78 8.05 5.48
N THR A 37 11.22 8.67 4.44
CA THR A 37 11.92 9.19 3.25
C THR A 37 11.22 10.47 2.79
N PRO A 38 11.78 11.31 1.91
CA PRO A 38 11.10 12.54 1.46
C PRO A 38 9.68 12.33 0.91
N LYS A 39 9.38 11.14 0.36
CA LYS A 39 8.05 10.79 -0.17
C LYS A 39 7.16 10.04 0.81
N ILE A 40 7.74 9.40 1.84
CA ILE A 40 7.01 8.52 2.75
C ILE A 40 7.00 9.09 4.17
N LYS A 41 5.82 9.54 4.59
CA LYS A 41 5.51 9.94 5.97
C LYS A 41 4.71 8.86 6.67
N LEU A 42 5.12 8.46 7.86
CA LEU A 42 4.35 7.61 8.76
C LEU A 42 3.81 8.47 9.92
N ASN A 43 2.63 8.13 10.42
CA ASN A 43 2.03 8.81 11.58
C ASN A 43 2.41 8.14 12.91
N ILE A 44 2.94 6.91 12.85
CA ILE A 44 3.62 6.24 13.97
C ILE A 44 4.91 5.57 13.46
N PRO A 45 5.97 5.45 14.27
CA PRO A 45 7.25 4.88 13.85
C PRO A 45 7.22 3.34 13.91
N MET A 46 6.24 2.71 13.25
CA MET A 46 6.04 1.26 13.27
C MET A 46 6.01 0.65 11.87
N ILE A 47 6.82 -0.38 11.67
CA ILE A 47 6.90 -1.17 10.44
C ILE A 47 6.69 -2.65 10.78
N SER A 48 5.73 -3.33 10.14
CA SER A 48 5.57 -4.78 10.34
C SER A 48 6.55 -5.55 9.45
N ALA A 49 7.19 -6.58 10.01
CA ALA A 49 8.26 -7.31 9.36
C ALA A 49 7.79 -8.09 8.12
N GLY A 50 8.64 -8.15 7.09
CA GLY A 50 8.44 -8.92 5.85
C GLY A 50 8.59 -10.43 6.01
N MET A 51 7.90 -11.00 6.98
CA MET A 51 7.90 -12.43 7.31
C MET A 51 6.53 -13.04 6.99
N ASP A 52 6.51 -14.29 6.52
CA ASP A 52 5.29 -15.03 6.13
C ASP A 52 4.29 -15.22 7.26
N THR A 53 4.78 -15.33 8.49
CA THR A 53 3.98 -15.45 9.70
C THR A 53 3.52 -14.11 10.27
N VAL A 54 3.86 -12.98 9.64
CA VAL A 54 3.58 -11.63 10.15
C VAL A 54 2.77 -10.81 9.16
N THR A 55 3.27 -10.62 7.93
CA THR A 55 2.75 -9.56 7.04
C THR A 55 2.39 -10.05 5.64
N GLU A 56 1.09 -10.31 5.46
CA GLU A 56 0.39 -10.28 4.17
C GLU A 56 -0.52 -9.04 4.07
N SER A 57 -1.33 -8.92 3.01
CA SER A 57 -2.21 -7.77 2.76
C SER A 57 -3.07 -7.36 3.97
N LYS A 58 -3.63 -8.31 4.72
CA LYS A 58 -4.45 -8.01 5.91
C LYS A 58 -3.69 -7.24 6.97
N MET A 59 -2.47 -7.67 7.28
CA MET A 59 -1.61 -6.98 8.26
C MET A 59 -1.12 -5.65 7.70
N ALA A 60 -0.73 -5.60 6.43
CA ALA A 60 -0.28 -4.36 5.82
C ALA A 60 -1.37 -3.28 5.80
N ILE A 61 -2.62 -3.64 5.48
CA ILE A 61 -3.79 -2.76 5.57
C ILE A 61 -3.98 -2.27 7.01
N ALA A 62 -3.92 -3.18 8.00
CA ALA A 62 -4.11 -2.81 9.39
C ALA A 62 -3.01 -1.85 9.89
N MET A 63 -1.74 -2.13 9.55
CA MET A 63 -0.60 -1.28 9.88
C MET A 63 -0.73 0.12 9.27
N ALA A 64 -1.04 0.19 7.99
CA ALA A 64 -1.24 1.47 7.30
C ALA A 64 -2.38 2.27 7.92
N ARG A 65 -3.51 1.64 8.25
CA ARG A 65 -4.64 2.30 8.95
C ARG A 65 -4.27 2.88 10.32
N GLN A 66 -3.37 2.22 11.05
CA GLN A 66 -2.87 2.72 12.34
C GLN A 66 -1.76 3.78 12.18
N GLY A 67 -1.34 4.09 10.95
CA GLY A 67 -0.33 5.10 10.66
C GLY A 67 1.09 4.58 10.48
N GLY A 68 1.29 3.26 10.52
CA GLY A 68 2.56 2.61 10.20
C GLY A 68 2.62 2.16 8.74
N ILE A 69 3.48 1.19 8.45
CA ILE A 69 3.54 0.56 7.12
C ILE A 69 3.82 -0.94 7.27
N GLY A 70 3.17 -1.77 6.45
CA GLY A 70 3.46 -3.20 6.40
C GLY A 70 4.36 -3.56 5.22
N ILE A 71 5.30 -4.47 5.45
CA ILE A 71 6.16 -5.02 4.39
C ILE A 71 5.67 -6.41 4.02
N ILE A 72 5.16 -6.60 2.80
CA ILE A 72 4.73 -7.91 2.31
C ILE A 72 5.95 -8.84 2.17
N HIS A 73 5.90 -10.02 2.76
CA HIS A 73 6.99 -10.99 2.68
C HIS A 73 7.21 -11.53 1.25
N LYS A 74 8.40 -12.09 1.01
CA LYS A 74 8.81 -12.62 -0.31
C LYS A 74 8.67 -14.14 -0.49
N ASN A 75 8.21 -14.84 0.55
CA ASN A 75 8.05 -16.30 0.56
C ASN A 75 6.78 -16.75 -0.19
N MET A 76 6.64 -16.30 -1.45
CA MET A 76 5.51 -16.57 -2.34
C MET A 76 5.91 -16.29 -3.80
N GLY A 77 5.02 -16.62 -4.74
CA GLY A 77 5.22 -16.30 -6.17
C GLY A 77 5.40 -14.80 -6.42
N ILE A 78 6.01 -14.42 -7.54
CA ILE A 78 6.18 -13.00 -7.91
C ILE A 78 4.80 -12.34 -8.10
N ASP A 79 3.94 -12.98 -8.89
CA ASP A 79 2.60 -12.46 -9.18
C ASP A 79 1.72 -12.44 -7.92
N GLU A 80 1.86 -13.45 -7.05
CA GLU A 80 1.14 -13.50 -5.78
C GLU A 80 1.54 -12.35 -4.85
N GLN A 81 2.83 -12.01 -4.78
CA GLN A 81 3.31 -10.87 -3.99
C GLN A 81 2.78 -9.54 -4.55
N ALA A 82 2.77 -9.39 -5.87
CA ALA A 82 2.20 -8.23 -6.53
C ALA A 82 0.69 -8.11 -6.25
N GLU A 83 -0.05 -9.22 -6.26
CA GLU A 83 -1.48 -9.25 -5.92
C GLU A 83 -1.72 -8.83 -4.45
N GLN A 84 -0.84 -9.23 -3.52
CA GLN A 84 -0.91 -8.77 -2.12
C GLN A 84 -0.72 -7.25 -2.02
N VAL A 85 0.22 -6.67 -2.76
CA VAL A 85 0.42 -5.21 -2.84
C VAL A 85 -0.82 -4.53 -3.41
N GLU A 86 -1.34 -5.02 -4.53
CA GLU A 86 -2.53 -4.48 -5.20
C GLU A 86 -3.75 -4.48 -4.26
N LYS A 87 -3.93 -5.54 -3.46
CA LYS A 87 -4.98 -5.63 -2.43
C LYS A 87 -4.84 -4.51 -1.39
N VAL A 88 -3.62 -4.14 -0.97
CA VAL A 88 -3.40 -3.04 -0.01
C VAL A 88 -3.70 -1.70 -0.67
N LYS A 89 -3.11 -1.43 -1.85
CA LYS A 89 -3.29 -0.16 -2.58
C LYS A 89 -4.75 0.11 -2.94
N ARG A 90 -5.55 -0.94 -3.15
CA ARG A 90 -6.99 -0.84 -3.46
C ARG A 90 -7.90 -0.92 -2.23
N SER A 91 -7.35 -1.14 -1.04
CA SER A 91 -8.15 -1.29 0.19
C SER A 91 -8.87 0.00 0.54
N GLU A 92 -8.26 1.14 0.25
CA GLU A 92 -8.84 2.48 0.40
C GLU A 92 -8.40 3.31 -0.78
N ASN A 93 -9.36 3.83 -1.55
CA ASN A 93 -9.11 4.82 -2.57
C ASN A 93 -9.94 6.02 -2.19
N GLY A 94 -9.32 7.18 -1.90
CA GLY A 94 -10.08 8.42 -1.71
C GLY A 94 -10.95 8.70 -2.95
N VAL A 95 -10.37 8.53 -4.13
CA VAL A 95 -11.08 8.54 -5.42
C VAL A 95 -10.55 7.36 -6.23
N ILE A 96 -11.42 6.46 -6.69
CA ILE A 96 -11.02 5.37 -7.59
C ILE A 96 -10.79 5.99 -8.96
N THR A 97 -9.54 6.27 -9.33
CA THR A 97 -9.15 6.73 -10.67
C THR A 97 -9.12 5.54 -11.64
N ASN A 98 -9.73 5.69 -12.82
CA ASN A 98 -9.93 4.59 -13.79
C ASN A 98 -10.75 3.41 -13.22
N PRO A 99 -12.02 3.66 -12.84
CA PRO A 99 -12.86 2.64 -12.23
C PRO A 99 -13.17 1.52 -13.23
N PHE A 100 -13.36 0.31 -12.72
CA PHE A 100 -13.92 -0.78 -13.54
C PHE A 100 -15.32 -0.37 -14.01
N PHE A 101 -15.62 -0.66 -15.27
CA PHE A 101 -16.93 -0.42 -15.85
C PHE A 101 -17.34 -1.60 -16.72
N LEU A 102 -18.64 -1.72 -16.95
CA LEU A 102 -19.22 -2.65 -17.91
C LEU A 102 -20.06 -1.88 -18.92
N THR A 103 -20.49 -2.55 -19.99
CA THR A 103 -21.43 -2.00 -20.96
C THR A 103 -22.83 -2.60 -20.79
N PRO A 104 -23.90 -1.96 -21.31
CA PRO A 104 -25.26 -2.46 -21.18
C PRO A 104 -25.47 -3.88 -21.74
N THR A 105 -24.61 -4.31 -22.66
CA THR A 105 -24.67 -5.63 -23.30
C THR A 105 -24.05 -6.76 -22.47
N HIS A 106 -23.27 -6.43 -21.44
CA HIS A 106 -22.73 -7.43 -20.52
C HIS A 106 -23.84 -8.07 -19.68
N GLN A 107 -23.54 -9.24 -19.11
CA GLN A 107 -24.47 -9.95 -18.25
C GLN A 107 -24.32 -9.52 -16.79
N VAL A 108 -25.38 -9.72 -16.01
CA VAL A 108 -25.35 -9.52 -14.56
C VAL A 108 -24.25 -10.35 -13.89
N PHE A 109 -23.94 -11.52 -14.44
CA PHE A 109 -22.82 -12.36 -14.03
C PHE A 109 -21.46 -11.63 -14.04
N ASP A 110 -21.20 -10.81 -15.06
CA ASP A 110 -19.95 -10.04 -15.16
C ASP A 110 -19.86 -9.02 -14.01
N ALA A 111 -20.99 -8.39 -13.67
CA ALA A 111 -21.07 -7.44 -12.57
C ALA A 111 -20.86 -8.14 -11.20
N GLU A 112 -21.49 -9.30 -10.98
CA GLU A 112 -21.28 -10.10 -9.77
C GLU A 112 -19.81 -10.52 -9.64
N HIS A 113 -19.20 -10.98 -10.74
CA HIS A 113 -17.80 -11.37 -10.76
C HIS A 113 -16.87 -10.21 -10.34
N LEU A 114 -17.07 -9.01 -10.92
CA LEU A 114 -16.30 -7.83 -10.54
C LEU A 114 -16.53 -7.43 -9.08
N MET A 115 -17.77 -7.42 -8.62
CA MET A 115 -18.11 -7.08 -7.23
C MET A 115 -17.49 -8.08 -6.24
N GLY A 116 -17.52 -9.38 -6.54
CA GLY A 116 -16.91 -10.43 -5.72
C GLY A 116 -15.38 -10.37 -5.73
N LYS A 117 -14.78 -10.24 -6.91
CA LYS A 117 -13.33 -10.17 -7.09
C LYS A 117 -12.71 -8.96 -6.40
N TYR A 118 -13.32 -7.79 -6.57
CA TYR A 118 -12.77 -6.53 -6.07
C TYR A 118 -13.40 -6.05 -4.75
N ARG A 119 -14.37 -6.80 -4.20
CA ARG A 119 -15.11 -6.46 -2.97
C ARG A 119 -15.76 -5.08 -3.02
N ILE A 120 -16.13 -4.63 -4.21
CA ILE A 120 -16.89 -3.40 -4.43
C ILE A 120 -18.38 -3.71 -4.45
N SER A 121 -19.21 -2.68 -4.19
CA SER A 121 -20.66 -2.86 -4.07
C SER A 121 -21.47 -2.17 -5.17
N GLY A 122 -20.78 -1.69 -6.20
CA GLY A 122 -21.40 -1.12 -7.39
C GLY A 122 -20.39 -1.03 -8.54
N VAL A 123 -20.91 -1.16 -9.75
CA VAL A 123 -20.17 -1.13 -11.01
C VAL A 123 -20.82 -0.10 -11.92
N PRO A 124 -20.11 0.98 -12.28
CA PRO A 124 -20.55 1.93 -13.30
C PRO A 124 -20.75 1.26 -14.67
N ILE A 125 -21.78 1.70 -15.39
CA ILE A 125 -22.10 1.21 -16.74
C ILE A 125 -21.88 2.34 -17.74
N VAL A 126 -21.06 2.08 -18.75
CA VAL A 126 -20.73 3.02 -19.83
C VAL A 126 -21.30 2.57 -21.16
N ASP A 127 -21.61 3.51 -22.06
CA ASP A 127 -22.22 3.23 -23.36
C ASP A 127 -21.42 2.22 -24.21
N SER A 128 -20.10 2.36 -24.21
CA SER A 128 -19.15 1.56 -24.97
C SER A 128 -17.76 1.63 -24.33
N MET A 129 -16.91 0.66 -24.68
CA MET A 129 -15.52 0.63 -24.19
C MET A 129 -14.68 1.80 -24.70
N GLU A 130 -15.02 2.37 -25.86
CA GLU A 130 -14.28 3.46 -26.51
C GLU A 130 -14.70 4.84 -26.00
N ASN A 131 -16.01 5.12 -25.95
CA ASN A 131 -16.52 6.43 -25.58
C ASN A 131 -16.63 6.62 -24.05
N GLN A 132 -16.82 5.52 -23.30
CA GLN A 132 -16.87 5.49 -21.84
C GLN A 132 -17.86 6.48 -21.22
N LYS A 133 -18.93 6.83 -21.95
CA LYS A 133 -19.93 7.76 -21.46
C LYS A 133 -20.79 7.05 -20.41
N LEU A 134 -20.90 7.61 -19.21
CA LEU A 134 -21.68 7.00 -18.13
C LEU A 134 -23.17 6.97 -18.51
N VAL A 135 -23.78 5.79 -18.51
CA VAL A 135 -25.19 5.57 -18.83
C VAL A 135 -25.97 4.87 -17.72
N GLY A 136 -25.30 4.39 -16.68
CA GLY A 136 -25.96 3.71 -15.58
C GLY A 136 -25.01 3.29 -14.46
N ILE A 137 -25.59 2.68 -13.44
CA ILE A 137 -24.86 1.96 -12.39
C ILE A 137 -25.66 0.73 -11.98
N ILE A 138 -24.95 -0.36 -11.69
CA ILE A 138 -25.52 -1.56 -11.07
C ILE A 138 -24.88 -1.78 -9.70
N THR A 139 -25.68 -2.07 -8.69
CA THR A 139 -25.24 -2.19 -7.29
C THR A 139 -25.64 -3.51 -6.66
N ASN A 140 -25.03 -3.84 -5.52
CA ASN A 140 -25.42 -4.98 -4.70
C ASN A 140 -26.92 -4.96 -4.31
N ARG A 141 -27.55 -3.78 -4.27
CA ARG A 141 -28.98 -3.68 -3.97
C ARG A 141 -29.82 -4.19 -5.13
N ASP A 142 -29.41 -3.89 -6.36
CA ASP A 142 -30.09 -4.33 -7.57
C ASP A 142 -29.96 -5.85 -7.73
N LEU A 143 -28.77 -6.39 -7.49
CA LEU A 143 -28.50 -7.85 -7.55
C LEU A 143 -29.37 -8.68 -6.60
N ARG A 144 -29.82 -8.13 -5.46
CA ARG A 144 -30.67 -8.86 -4.50
C ARG A 144 -32.06 -9.18 -5.05
N PHE A 145 -32.51 -8.47 -6.07
CA PHE A 145 -33.83 -8.66 -6.67
C PHE A 145 -33.76 -9.49 -7.96
N ILE A 146 -32.56 -9.91 -8.37
CA ILE A 146 -32.33 -10.65 -9.60
C ILE A 146 -32.09 -12.12 -9.24
N SER A 147 -32.85 -13.03 -9.85
CA SER A 147 -32.66 -14.48 -9.71
C SER A 147 -31.92 -15.11 -10.89
N ASP A 148 -31.95 -14.47 -12.06
CA ASP A 148 -31.30 -14.93 -13.29
C ASP A 148 -30.16 -13.99 -13.67
N TYR A 149 -28.92 -14.45 -13.50
CA TYR A 149 -27.72 -13.64 -13.76
C TYR A 149 -27.30 -13.65 -15.24
N SER A 150 -28.03 -14.37 -16.10
CA SER A 150 -27.82 -14.35 -17.56
C SER A 150 -28.47 -13.15 -18.24
N LEU A 151 -29.33 -12.41 -17.52
CA LEU A 151 -29.93 -11.15 -17.99
C LEU A 151 -28.85 -10.13 -18.33
N LYS A 152 -29.17 -9.26 -19.29
CA LYS A 152 -28.32 -8.14 -19.65
C LYS A 152 -28.41 -7.05 -18.59
N ILE A 153 -27.30 -6.35 -18.38
CA ILE A 153 -27.23 -5.22 -17.47
C ILE A 153 -28.22 -4.11 -17.88
N GLU A 154 -28.45 -3.92 -19.18
CA GLU A 154 -29.40 -2.91 -19.67
C GLU A 154 -30.81 -3.08 -19.10
N ASP A 155 -31.22 -4.29 -18.73
CA ASP A 155 -32.58 -4.57 -18.26
C ASP A 155 -32.74 -4.31 -16.75
N VAL A 156 -31.63 -4.20 -16.01
CA VAL A 156 -31.63 -4.19 -14.54
C VAL A 156 -30.86 -3.03 -13.91
N MET A 157 -30.07 -2.29 -14.69
CA MET A 157 -29.30 -1.14 -14.18
C MET A 157 -30.18 0.07 -13.85
N THR A 158 -29.72 0.91 -12.93
CA THR A 158 -30.31 2.24 -12.72
C THR A 158 -29.85 3.18 -13.83
N LYS A 159 -30.79 3.79 -14.57
CA LYS A 159 -30.53 4.66 -15.74
C LYS A 159 -30.89 6.12 -15.52
N GLU A 160 -31.86 6.38 -14.63
CA GLU A 160 -32.43 7.70 -14.39
C GLU A 160 -31.91 8.27 -13.06
N ASP A 161 -31.88 9.60 -12.95
CA ASP A 161 -31.45 10.34 -11.76
C ASP A 161 -30.05 9.95 -11.24
N LEU A 162 -29.13 9.63 -12.17
CA LEU A 162 -27.74 9.39 -11.84
C LEU A 162 -27.11 10.68 -11.31
N ILE A 163 -26.87 10.70 -10.00
CA ILE A 163 -26.10 11.77 -9.37
C ILE A 163 -24.63 11.51 -9.66
N THR A 164 -23.99 12.47 -10.31
CA THR A 164 -22.56 12.46 -10.64
C THR A 164 -21.88 13.70 -10.06
N ALA A 165 -20.55 13.67 -10.01
CA ALA A 165 -19.76 14.84 -9.65
C ALA A 165 -18.63 15.08 -10.65
N PRO A 166 -18.14 16.32 -10.81
CA PRO A 166 -17.09 16.63 -11.77
C PRO A 166 -15.72 16.14 -11.32
N VAL A 167 -14.79 16.01 -12.27
CA VAL A 167 -13.37 15.78 -11.99
C VAL A 167 -12.84 16.84 -11.01
N GLY A 168 -12.08 16.39 -10.00
CA GLY A 168 -11.54 17.26 -8.94
C GLY A 168 -12.43 17.37 -7.69
N THR A 169 -13.58 16.70 -7.66
CA THR A 169 -14.41 16.61 -6.45
C THR A 169 -13.61 16.02 -5.29
N THR A 170 -13.57 16.73 -4.16
CA THR A 170 -12.88 16.30 -2.94
C THR A 170 -13.69 15.25 -2.18
N LEU A 171 -13.04 14.52 -1.27
CA LEU A 171 -13.75 13.59 -0.37
C LEU A 171 -14.79 14.30 0.50
N GLU A 172 -14.50 15.52 0.97
CA GLU A 172 -15.42 16.32 1.78
C GLU A 172 -16.65 16.77 0.98
N ASP A 173 -16.47 17.16 -0.28
CA ASP A 173 -17.59 17.55 -1.14
C ASP A 173 -18.40 16.33 -1.58
N ALA A 174 -17.72 15.22 -1.88
CA ALA A 174 -18.38 13.94 -2.13
C ALA A 174 -19.22 13.49 -0.93
N GLU A 175 -18.74 13.68 0.31
CA GLU A 175 -19.50 13.37 1.52
C GLU A 175 -20.83 14.15 1.55
N LYS A 176 -20.78 15.45 1.31
CA LYS A 176 -21.98 16.31 1.28
C LYS A 176 -22.97 15.86 0.21
N ILE A 177 -22.49 15.52 -0.99
CA ILE A 177 -23.32 15.05 -2.10
C ILE A 177 -23.96 13.70 -1.74
N LEU A 178 -23.17 12.72 -1.28
CA LEU A 178 -23.65 11.40 -0.88
C LEU A 178 -24.71 11.51 0.22
N GLN A 179 -24.50 12.37 1.23
CA GLN A 179 -25.47 12.63 2.30
C GLN A 179 -26.74 13.33 1.80
N GLN A 180 -26.61 14.37 0.98
CA GLN A 180 -27.74 15.14 0.45
C GLN A 180 -28.69 14.26 -0.38
N TYR A 181 -28.12 13.45 -1.27
CA TYR A 181 -28.89 12.60 -2.18
C TYR A 181 -29.16 11.20 -1.62
N LYS A 182 -28.63 10.87 -0.42
CA LYS A 182 -28.77 9.57 0.27
C LYS A 182 -28.36 8.39 -0.59
N ILE A 183 -27.22 8.55 -1.28
CA ILE A 183 -26.62 7.54 -2.15
C ILE A 183 -25.28 7.07 -1.56
N GLU A 184 -24.83 5.88 -1.95
CA GLU A 184 -23.60 5.27 -1.43
C GLU A 184 -22.42 5.31 -2.42
N LYS A 185 -22.68 5.69 -3.67
CA LYS A 185 -21.72 5.70 -4.78
C LYS A 185 -21.90 6.99 -5.57
N LEU A 186 -20.80 7.65 -5.88
CA LEU A 186 -20.75 8.89 -6.64
C LEU A 186 -19.79 8.73 -7.81
N PRO A 187 -20.30 8.43 -9.02
CA PRO A 187 -19.49 8.45 -10.23
C PRO A 187 -18.95 9.85 -10.52
N ILE A 188 -17.67 9.90 -10.89
CA ILE A 188 -16.98 11.12 -11.30
C ILE A 188 -16.90 11.13 -12.82
N VAL A 189 -17.36 12.22 -13.44
CA VAL A 189 -17.40 12.38 -14.89
C VAL A 189 -16.68 13.65 -15.35
N ASP A 190 -16.15 13.61 -16.57
CA ASP A 190 -15.61 14.80 -17.26
C ASP A 190 -16.73 15.67 -17.88
N GLU A 191 -16.33 16.75 -18.55
CA GLU A 191 -17.26 17.69 -19.20
C GLU A 191 -18.09 17.04 -20.32
N GLU A 192 -17.58 15.97 -20.95
CA GLU A 192 -18.28 15.20 -21.98
C GLU A 192 -19.19 14.08 -21.39
N GLY A 193 -19.16 13.90 -20.07
CA GLY A 193 -19.93 12.87 -19.35
C GLY A 193 -19.27 11.49 -19.36
N ARG A 194 -17.97 11.41 -19.65
CA ARG A 194 -17.19 10.17 -19.61
C ARG A 194 -16.78 9.86 -18.18
N LEU A 195 -16.82 8.57 -17.83
CA LEU A 195 -16.50 8.10 -16.50
C LEU A 195 -14.99 8.19 -16.24
N THR A 196 -14.59 9.03 -15.30
CA THR A 196 -13.18 9.20 -14.92
C THR A 196 -12.87 8.62 -13.54
N GLY A 197 -13.88 8.49 -12.67
CA GLY A 197 -13.67 8.04 -11.30
C GLY A 197 -14.93 7.52 -10.60
N LEU A 198 -14.75 6.96 -9.40
CA LEU A 198 -15.82 6.55 -8.51
C LEU A 198 -15.44 6.82 -7.06
N ILE A 199 -16.32 7.47 -6.29
CA ILE A 199 -16.19 7.65 -4.84
C ILE A 199 -17.29 6.85 -4.14
N THR A 200 -16.97 6.16 -3.05
CA THR A 200 -17.96 5.39 -2.28
C THR A 200 -18.06 5.89 -0.84
N ILE A 201 -19.23 5.71 -0.22
CA ILE A 201 -19.43 6.08 1.20
C ILE A 201 -18.45 5.32 2.12
N LYS A 202 -18.07 4.09 1.75
CA LYS A 202 -17.09 3.29 2.49
C LYS A 202 -15.71 3.92 2.51
N ASP A 203 -15.33 4.64 1.46
CA ASP A 203 -14.03 5.32 1.42
C ASP A 203 -14.02 6.51 2.39
N ILE A 204 -15.16 7.19 2.54
CA ILE A 204 -15.35 8.29 3.49
C ILE A 204 -15.40 7.77 4.93
N GLU A 205 -16.19 6.72 5.19
CA GLU A 205 -16.28 6.06 6.50
C GLU A 205 -14.91 5.65 7.02
N LYS A 206 -14.05 5.07 6.16
CA LYS A 206 -12.69 4.67 6.55
C LYS A 206 -11.77 5.83 6.88
N VAL A 207 -11.92 6.98 6.22
CA VAL A 207 -11.15 8.19 6.54
C VAL A 207 -11.53 8.69 7.94
N ILE A 208 -12.80 8.60 8.31
CA ILE A 208 -13.29 8.97 9.65
C ILE A 208 -12.86 7.92 10.69
N GLU A 209 -12.94 6.63 10.35
CA GLU A 209 -12.57 5.52 11.25
C GLU A 209 -11.06 5.48 11.52
N PHE A 210 -10.24 5.80 10.53
CA PHE A 210 -8.78 5.75 10.59
C PHE A 210 -8.16 7.11 10.24
N PRO A 211 -8.30 8.13 11.11
CA PRO A 211 -7.80 9.48 10.84
C PRO A 211 -6.26 9.54 10.79
N ASN A 212 -5.59 8.57 11.43
CA ASN A 212 -4.13 8.47 11.47
C ASN A 212 -3.57 7.57 10.36
N ALA A 213 -4.36 7.18 9.36
CA ALA A 213 -3.90 6.28 8.30
C ALA A 213 -2.70 6.87 7.53
N ALA A 214 -1.69 6.03 7.31
CA ALA A 214 -0.54 6.30 6.48
C ALA A 214 -0.90 6.06 5.01
N LYS A 215 -0.96 7.16 4.25
CA LYS A 215 -1.44 7.20 2.86
C LYS A 215 -0.42 7.85 1.92
N ASP A 216 -0.45 7.43 0.66
CA ASP A 216 0.28 8.08 -0.42
C ASP A 216 -0.39 9.37 -0.88
N THR A 217 0.22 10.06 -1.85
CA THR A 217 -0.28 11.32 -2.42
C THR A 217 -1.64 11.20 -3.11
N HIS A 218 -2.10 9.99 -3.41
CA HIS A 218 -3.40 9.69 -4.02
C HIS A 218 -4.44 9.23 -2.98
N GLY A 219 -4.09 9.25 -1.69
CA GLY A 219 -4.98 8.86 -0.59
C GLY A 219 -5.11 7.35 -0.40
N ARG A 220 -4.20 6.55 -0.97
CA ARG A 220 -4.20 5.09 -0.84
C ARG A 220 -3.27 4.64 0.26
N LEU A 221 -3.57 3.54 0.93
CA LEU A 221 -2.73 3.03 2.01
C LEU A 221 -1.29 2.76 1.53
N LEU A 222 -0.32 3.10 2.38
CA LEU A 222 1.10 2.81 2.14
C LEU A 222 1.39 1.31 2.33
N VAL A 223 2.23 0.76 1.47
CA VAL A 223 2.69 -0.63 1.54
C VAL A 223 4.11 -0.77 1.02
N GLY A 224 4.91 -1.59 1.71
CA GLY A 224 6.20 -2.02 1.21
C GLY A 224 6.21 -3.51 0.85
N ALA A 225 7.26 -3.95 0.17
CA ALA A 225 7.44 -5.36 -0.15
C ALA A 225 8.90 -5.78 -0.01
N ALA A 226 9.12 -6.94 0.60
CA ALA A 226 10.44 -7.53 0.72
C ALA A 226 10.91 -8.13 -0.61
N VAL A 227 12.18 -7.99 -0.93
CA VAL A 227 12.83 -8.62 -2.08
C VAL A 227 14.16 -9.26 -1.65
N GLY A 228 14.53 -10.32 -2.35
CA GLY A 228 15.82 -11.00 -2.14
C GLY A 228 16.90 -10.43 -3.05
N VAL A 229 18.09 -11.04 -2.98
CA VAL A 229 19.19 -10.81 -3.92
C VAL A 229 19.38 -12.09 -4.72
N SER A 230 18.76 -12.14 -5.90
CA SER A 230 18.76 -13.29 -6.81
C SER A 230 18.60 -12.81 -8.26
N LYS A 231 18.72 -13.74 -9.22
CA LYS A 231 18.64 -13.39 -10.66
C LYS A 231 17.26 -12.85 -11.08
N ASP A 232 16.21 -13.25 -10.36
CA ASP A 232 14.82 -12.85 -10.59
C ASP A 232 14.41 -11.59 -9.81
N THR A 233 15.30 -10.98 -9.02
CA THR A 233 14.98 -9.78 -8.21
C THR A 233 14.41 -8.65 -9.05
N MET A 234 14.99 -8.35 -10.23
CA MET A 234 14.50 -7.27 -11.07
C MET A 234 13.11 -7.53 -11.65
N VAL A 235 12.82 -8.78 -12.05
CA VAL A 235 11.49 -9.20 -12.53
C VAL A 235 10.45 -9.06 -11.40
N ARG A 236 10.83 -9.41 -10.17
CA ARG A 236 9.97 -9.23 -9.00
C ARG A 236 9.69 -7.76 -8.74
N ILE A 237 10.71 -6.91 -8.79
CA ILE A 237 10.57 -5.46 -8.58
C ILE A 237 9.69 -4.83 -9.65
N GLU A 238 9.86 -5.20 -10.92
CA GLU A 238 9.02 -4.74 -12.03
C GLU A 238 7.54 -4.99 -11.73
N LYS A 239 7.18 -6.22 -11.33
CA LYS A 239 5.80 -6.58 -10.96
C LYS A 239 5.28 -5.82 -9.73
N LEU A 240 6.12 -5.56 -8.75
CA LEU A 240 5.76 -4.78 -7.57
C LEU A 240 5.54 -3.30 -7.89
N VAL A 241 6.35 -2.73 -8.79
CA VAL A 241 6.20 -1.36 -9.29
C VAL A 241 4.95 -1.21 -10.13
N GLU A 242 4.64 -2.19 -11.00
CA GLU A 242 3.36 -2.26 -11.72
C GLU A 242 2.16 -2.29 -10.76
N ALA A 243 2.29 -3.01 -9.64
CA ALA A 243 1.30 -3.04 -8.55
C ALA A 243 1.33 -1.79 -7.64
N GLN A 244 2.21 -0.84 -7.91
CA GLN A 244 2.33 0.46 -7.24
C GLN A 244 2.75 0.35 -5.76
N VAL A 245 3.73 -0.52 -5.48
CA VAL A 245 4.43 -0.55 -4.19
C VAL A 245 5.06 0.82 -3.88
N ASP A 246 4.99 1.26 -2.62
CA ASP A 246 5.54 2.56 -2.22
C ASP A 246 7.04 2.47 -1.90
N ILE A 247 7.48 1.33 -1.36
CA ILE A 247 8.89 1.09 -0.97
C ILE A 247 9.27 -0.38 -1.05
N VAL A 248 10.47 -0.69 -1.55
CA VAL A 248 11.01 -2.06 -1.55
C VAL A 248 12.03 -2.26 -0.45
N VAL A 249 12.05 -3.46 0.14
CA VAL A 249 12.98 -3.82 1.22
C VAL A 249 13.90 -4.94 0.75
N ILE A 250 15.15 -4.60 0.44
CA ILE A 250 16.19 -5.59 0.15
C ILE A 250 16.59 -6.24 1.47
N ASP A 251 16.16 -7.48 1.64
CA ASP A 251 16.18 -8.17 2.91
C ASP A 251 17.07 -9.42 2.84
N THR A 252 18.31 -9.24 3.29
CA THR A 252 19.32 -10.30 3.41
C THR A 252 19.95 -10.33 4.80
N ALA A 253 20.48 -11.48 5.20
CA ALA A 253 21.17 -11.65 6.48
C ALA A 253 22.44 -10.77 6.58
N HIS A 254 23.14 -10.56 5.47
CA HIS A 254 24.36 -9.73 5.42
C HIS A 254 24.29 -8.73 4.26
N GLY A 255 23.81 -7.52 4.57
CA GLY A 255 23.61 -6.42 3.62
C GLY A 255 24.91 -5.80 3.12
N HIS A 256 26.01 -5.90 3.86
CA HIS A 256 27.31 -5.33 3.46
C HIS A 256 28.10 -6.29 2.55
N SER A 257 27.44 -6.80 1.50
CA SER A 257 28.03 -7.69 0.50
C SER A 257 27.93 -7.10 -0.90
N GLU A 258 28.91 -7.37 -1.76
CA GLU A 258 28.97 -6.76 -3.11
C GLU A 258 27.72 -7.05 -3.95
N GLY A 259 27.15 -8.27 -3.85
CA GLY A 259 25.92 -8.61 -4.55
C GLY A 259 24.72 -7.74 -4.14
N VAL A 260 24.64 -7.35 -2.87
CA VAL A 260 23.61 -6.41 -2.38
C VAL A 260 23.85 -5.01 -2.94
N LEU A 261 25.09 -4.52 -2.87
CA LEU A 261 25.46 -3.20 -3.38
C LEU A 261 25.17 -3.08 -4.88
N GLN A 262 25.52 -4.10 -5.67
CA GLN A 262 25.20 -4.17 -7.10
C GLN A 262 23.70 -4.18 -7.35
N THR A 263 22.94 -4.95 -6.56
CA THR A 263 21.48 -5.01 -6.69
C THR A 263 20.86 -3.63 -6.42
N ILE A 264 21.29 -2.92 -5.38
CA ILE A 264 20.81 -1.55 -5.08
C ILE A 264 21.09 -0.62 -6.25
N ARG A 265 22.34 -0.62 -6.77
CA ARG A 265 22.73 0.21 -7.91
C ARG A 265 21.86 -0.07 -9.13
N SER A 266 21.64 -1.35 -9.48
CA SER A 266 20.80 -1.73 -10.61
C SER A 266 19.33 -1.31 -10.43
N ILE A 267 18.77 -1.41 -9.22
CA ILE A 267 17.42 -0.94 -8.92
C ILE A 267 17.36 0.58 -9.08
N ARG A 268 18.32 1.32 -8.52
CA ARG A 268 18.36 2.79 -8.59
C ARG A 268 18.55 3.29 -10.03
N GLU A 269 19.35 2.61 -10.83
CA GLU A 269 19.53 2.91 -12.26
C GLU A 269 18.23 2.71 -13.06
N THR A 270 17.47 1.64 -12.76
CA THR A 270 16.23 1.31 -13.48
C THR A 270 15.02 2.10 -12.98
N TYR A 271 14.94 2.33 -11.67
CA TYR A 271 13.83 3.01 -11.00
C TYR A 271 14.37 4.13 -10.08
N PRO A 272 14.79 5.27 -10.63
CA PRO A 272 15.40 6.37 -9.87
C PRO A 272 14.51 6.91 -8.75
N GLU A 273 13.19 6.83 -8.94
CA GLU A 273 12.18 7.38 -8.04
C GLU A 273 11.65 6.37 -7.01
N LEU A 274 12.02 5.08 -7.11
CA LEU A 274 11.56 4.05 -6.19
C LEU A 274 12.28 4.17 -4.86
N GLU A 275 11.53 4.14 -3.76
CA GLU A 275 12.11 4.17 -2.42
C GLU A 275 12.68 2.78 -2.06
N ILE A 276 13.87 2.74 -1.46
CA ILE A 276 14.62 1.51 -1.16
C ILE A 276 15.04 1.49 0.31
N ILE A 277 14.55 0.51 1.06
CA ILE A 277 15.16 0.08 2.33
C ILE A 277 16.16 -1.04 2.02
N ALA A 278 17.39 -0.91 2.49
CA ALA A 278 18.40 -1.96 2.35
C ALA A 278 18.94 -2.42 3.70
N GLY A 279 19.11 -3.73 3.86
CA GLY A 279 19.72 -4.31 5.04
C GLY A 279 19.97 -5.83 4.92
N ASN A 280 20.44 -6.47 5.98
CA ASN A 280 20.74 -5.89 7.29
C ASN A 280 22.22 -5.54 7.46
N VAL A 281 22.49 -4.45 8.19
CA VAL A 281 23.84 -4.07 8.62
C VAL A 281 23.89 -3.85 10.13
N ALA A 282 25.09 -3.91 10.70
CA ALA A 282 25.33 -3.65 12.12
C ALA A 282 26.58 -2.77 12.35
N THR A 283 27.11 -2.15 11.29
CA THR A 283 28.30 -1.29 11.35
C THR A 283 28.07 0.00 10.58
N ALA A 284 28.79 1.06 10.97
CA ALA A 284 28.74 2.36 10.31
C ALA A 284 29.21 2.27 8.85
N GLU A 285 30.24 1.47 8.58
CA GLU A 285 30.77 1.26 7.23
C GLU A 285 29.74 0.56 6.33
N GLY A 286 29.03 -0.44 6.86
CA GLY A 286 27.97 -1.12 6.12
C GLY A 286 26.81 -0.19 5.81
N ALA A 287 26.40 0.64 6.79
CA ALA A 287 25.37 1.65 6.55
C ALA A 287 25.79 2.66 5.47
N ARG A 288 27.03 3.17 5.53
CA ARG A 288 27.57 4.09 4.52
C ARG A 288 27.57 3.45 3.13
N ALA A 289 28.06 2.22 3.00
CA ALA A 289 28.11 1.52 1.72
C ALA A 289 26.72 1.34 1.09
N LEU A 290 25.69 1.08 1.90
CA LEU A 290 24.31 0.97 1.42
C LEU A 290 23.76 2.31 0.92
N PHE A 291 23.98 3.41 1.64
CA PHE A 291 23.59 4.74 1.19
C PHE A 291 24.32 5.15 -0.10
N GLU A 292 25.64 4.92 -0.17
CA GLU A 292 26.45 5.21 -1.37
C GLU A 292 26.03 4.36 -2.58
N ALA A 293 25.49 3.16 -2.36
CA ALA A 293 24.93 2.33 -3.43
C ALA A 293 23.56 2.82 -3.92
N GLY A 294 22.87 3.67 -3.15
CA GLY A 294 21.59 4.29 -3.52
C GLY A 294 20.38 3.86 -2.69
N ALA A 295 20.55 3.31 -1.48
CA ALA A 295 19.45 3.08 -0.56
C ALA A 295 18.96 4.41 0.08
N ASP A 296 17.65 4.54 0.31
CA ASP A 296 17.06 5.71 0.99
C ASP A 296 16.98 5.49 2.51
N VAL A 297 16.82 4.22 2.92
CA VAL A 297 16.74 3.81 4.32
C VAL A 297 17.65 2.62 4.55
N VAL A 298 18.38 2.63 5.67
CA VAL A 298 19.21 1.49 6.10
C VAL A 298 18.54 0.74 7.24
N LYS A 299 18.34 -0.57 7.05
CA LYS A 299 17.80 -1.47 8.07
C LYS A 299 18.91 -2.09 8.92
N VAL A 300 18.85 -1.85 10.22
CA VAL A 300 19.91 -2.21 11.18
C VAL A 300 19.51 -3.41 12.03
N GLY A 301 20.45 -4.35 12.21
CA GLY A 301 20.33 -5.46 13.16
C GLY A 301 20.77 -6.78 12.58
N ILE A 302 21.82 -7.39 13.14
CA ILE A 302 22.27 -8.74 12.80
C ILE A 302 22.34 -9.54 14.10
N GLY A 303 21.50 -10.58 14.20
CA GLY A 303 21.38 -11.42 15.40
C GLY A 303 20.45 -10.99 16.55
N PRO A 304 19.82 -9.79 16.62
CA PRO A 304 18.94 -9.46 17.75
C PRO A 304 17.52 -10.04 17.63
N GLY A 305 17.17 -10.63 16.48
CA GLY A 305 15.83 -11.17 16.25
C GLY A 305 15.53 -12.33 17.20
N SER A 306 14.32 -12.37 17.75
CA SER A 306 13.91 -13.37 18.76
C SER A 306 14.06 -14.83 18.29
N ILE A 307 13.78 -15.08 17.00
CA ILE A 307 13.92 -16.41 16.37
C ILE A 307 15.23 -16.57 15.58
N CYS A 308 16.10 -15.57 15.61
CA CYS A 308 17.34 -15.56 14.84
C CYS A 308 18.41 -16.40 15.56
N THR A 309 18.94 -17.42 14.90
CA THR A 309 19.97 -18.30 15.47
C THR A 309 21.40 -17.85 15.15
N THR A 310 21.59 -16.73 14.44
CA THR A 310 22.89 -16.27 13.92
C THR A 310 23.97 -16.22 15.01
N ARG A 311 23.69 -15.62 16.17
CA ARG A 311 24.66 -15.50 17.27
C ARG A 311 25.13 -16.84 17.81
N VAL A 312 24.24 -17.83 17.87
CA VAL A 312 24.54 -19.16 18.42
C VAL A 312 25.28 -20.02 17.40
N VAL A 313 24.95 -19.89 16.11
CA VAL A 313 25.47 -20.75 15.03
C VAL A 313 26.76 -20.20 14.41
N ALA A 314 26.82 -18.89 14.17
CA ALA A 314 27.92 -18.24 13.45
C ALA A 314 28.88 -17.46 14.36
N GLY A 315 28.53 -17.29 15.64
CA GLY A 315 29.19 -16.38 16.58
C GLY A 315 28.82 -14.92 16.33
#